data_AF-A0A382SQ37-F1
#
_entry.id   AF-A0A382SQ37-F1
#
_cell.length_a   1.000
_cell.length_b   1.000
_cell.length_c   1.000
_cell.angle_alpha   90.00
_cell.angle_beta   90.00
_cell.angle_gamma   90.00
#
_symmetry.space_group_name_H-M   'P 1'
#
loop_
_entity.id
_entity.type
_entity.pdbx_description
1 polymer ?
#
loop_
_entity_poly.entity_id
_entity_poly.type
_entity_poly.pdbx_seq_one_letter_code
_entity_poly.pdbx_strand_id
1 'polypeptide(L)'
;GSIMGWFPDWMSALYWLVWGIAFIFVMALVFFFFSFIANIFSSPFNSLLSVKVEEHLTSSAPVSQVTIWQVVPRAVGREISKLLYVLPRLTLLVLITIVPGVNIVSPLLWLMFGAWMMTLQYADYGADNNDVSFRALKERLQRRRFQAVLFGMPAYLLLTIPGVNLVLMPIGVAGGTRFWVEQLKH
;
A
#
# COMPACT_ATOMS: atom_id res chain seq x y z
N GLY A 1 34.26 -23.06 14.92
CA GLY A 1 35.25 -22.33 14.13
C GLY A 1 34.58 -21.10 13.58
N SER A 2 35.05 -19.91 13.92
CA SER A 2 34.52 -18.67 13.36
C SER A 2 34.74 -18.69 11.85
N ILE A 3 33.71 -18.26 11.11
CA ILE A 3 33.72 -18.13 9.64
C ILE A 3 34.89 -17.22 9.18
N MET A 4 35.43 -16.41 10.10
CA MET A 4 36.64 -15.59 9.93
C MET A 4 37.92 -16.38 9.60
N GLY A 5 38.06 -17.63 10.01
CA GLY A 5 39.30 -18.40 9.75
C GLY A 5 39.49 -18.86 8.31
N TRP A 6 38.48 -18.69 7.45
CA TRP A 6 38.47 -19.19 6.06
C TRP A 6 38.68 -18.09 5.02
N PHE A 7 38.69 -16.81 5.42
CA PHE A 7 38.88 -15.68 4.52
C PHE A 7 40.24 -15.02 4.79
N PRO A 8 41.11 -14.86 3.77
CA PRO A 8 42.36 -14.14 3.93
C PRO A 8 42.12 -12.66 4.28
N ASP A 9 43.06 -12.02 4.99
CA ASP A 9 42.89 -10.68 5.59
C ASP A 9 42.47 -9.58 4.59
N TRP A 10 42.83 -9.71 3.31
CA TRP A 10 42.44 -8.79 2.24
C TRP A 10 40.94 -8.87 1.86
N MET A 11 40.24 -9.96 2.22
CA MET A 11 38.79 -10.13 2.04
C MET A 11 37.97 -9.64 3.24
N SER A 12 38.61 -9.18 4.31
CA SER A 12 37.93 -8.64 5.50
C SER A 12 37.00 -7.46 5.17
N ALA A 13 37.38 -6.61 4.21
CA ALA A 13 36.53 -5.52 3.71
C ALA A 13 35.26 -6.03 3.00
N LEU A 14 35.38 -7.08 2.19
CA LEU A 14 34.24 -7.71 1.52
C LEU A 14 33.31 -8.39 2.53
N TYR A 15 33.88 -9.01 3.58
CA TYR A 15 33.10 -9.59 4.68
C TYR A 15 32.23 -8.53 5.38
N TRP A 16 32.81 -7.38 5.75
CA TRP A 16 32.05 -6.29 6.38
C TRP A 16 30.99 -5.69 5.46
N LEU A 17 31.29 -5.58 4.15
CA LEU A 17 30.30 -5.14 3.16
C LEU A 17 29.12 -6.12 3.06
N VAL A 18 29.40 -7.43 2.94
CA VAL A 18 28.36 -8.46 2.88
C VAL A 18 27.54 -8.49 4.17
N TRP A 19 28.18 -8.38 5.34
CA TRP A 19 27.48 -8.29 6.61
C TRP A 19 26.60 -7.06 6.73
N GLY A 20 27.07 -5.89 6.26
CA GLY A 20 26.28 -4.67 6.23
C GLY A 20 25.05 -4.80 5.33
N ILE A 21 25.23 -5.34 4.12
CA ILE A 21 24.13 -5.61 3.19
C ILE A 21 23.14 -6.62 3.78
N ALA A 22 23.64 -7.72 4.36
CA ALA A 22 22.81 -8.73 5.01
C ALA A 22 22.02 -8.15 6.19
N PHE A 23 22.65 -7.31 7.01
CA PHE A 23 21.98 -6.63 8.12
C PHE A 23 20.85 -5.72 7.62
N ILE A 24 21.11 -4.88 6.62
CA ILE A 24 20.10 -4.01 6.00
C ILE A 24 18.96 -4.84 5.41
N PHE A 25 19.30 -5.94 4.73
CA PHE A 25 18.32 -6.84 4.13
C PHE A 25 17.43 -7.51 5.19
N VAL A 26 18.00 -8.01 6.28
CA VAL A 26 17.24 -8.59 7.40
C VAL A 26 16.36 -7.52 8.06
N MET A 27 16.87 -6.32 8.30
CA MET A 27 16.08 -5.21 8.85
C MET A 27 14.92 -4.84 7.93
N ALA A 28 15.15 -4.76 6.61
CA ALA A 28 14.08 -4.54 5.65
C ALA A 28 13.03 -5.66 5.70
N LEU A 29 13.46 -6.92 5.74
CA LEU A 29 12.55 -8.07 5.82
C LEU A 29 11.69 -8.03 7.08
N VAL A 30 12.29 -7.75 8.24
CA VAL A 30 11.59 -7.58 9.52
C VAL A 30 10.60 -6.41 9.43
N PHE A 31 11.03 -5.27 8.90
CA PHE A 31 10.18 -4.09 8.74
C PHE A 31 8.96 -4.36 7.84
N PHE A 32 9.16 -4.99 6.68
CA PHE A 32 8.07 -5.33 5.76
C PHE A 32 7.13 -6.37 6.35
N PHE A 33 7.66 -7.39 7.02
CA PHE A 33 6.85 -8.42 7.68
C PHE A 33 6.00 -7.83 8.81
N PHE A 34 6.61 -7.01 9.68
CA PHE A 34 5.89 -6.28 10.72
C PHE A 34 4.81 -5.37 10.13
N SER A 35 5.13 -4.61 9.08
CA SER A 35 4.19 -3.72 8.39
C SER A 35 3.01 -4.50 7.78
N PHE A 36 3.26 -5.67 7.21
CA PHE A 36 2.21 -6.54 6.67
C PHE A 36 1.27 -7.02 7.78
N ILE A 37 1.82 -7.49 8.91
CA ILE A 37 1.03 -7.90 10.08
C ILE A 37 0.24 -6.72 10.64
N ALA A 38 0.88 -5.57 10.85
CA ALA A 38 0.24 -4.36 11.37
C ALA A 38 -0.95 -3.93 10.50
N ASN A 39 -0.81 -4.00 9.17
CA ASN A 39 -1.92 -3.70 8.25
C ASN A 39 -3.08 -4.70 8.39
N ILE A 40 -2.81 -5.99 8.55
CA ILE A 40 -3.86 -7.00 8.80
C ILE A 40 -4.62 -6.68 10.09
N PHE A 41 -3.91 -6.39 11.17
CA PHE A 41 -4.53 -6.03 12.45
C PHE A 41 -5.27 -4.69 12.42
N SER A 42 -4.82 -3.75 11.59
CA SER A 42 -5.48 -2.45 11.41
C SER A 42 -6.71 -2.52 10.50
N SER A 43 -6.74 -3.47 9.56
CA SER A 43 -7.81 -3.60 8.56
C SER A 43 -9.24 -3.62 9.14
N PRO A 44 -9.55 -4.35 10.23
CA PRO A 44 -10.88 -4.31 10.86
C PRO A 44 -11.27 -2.91 11.35
N PHE A 45 -10.34 -2.19 11.98
CA PHE A 45 -10.60 -0.82 12.47
C PHE A 45 -10.84 0.15 11.31
N ASN A 46 -10.05 0.03 10.26
CA ASN A 46 -10.21 0.86 9.06
C ASN A 46 -11.50 0.54 8.29
N SER A 47 -11.89 -0.74 8.23
CA SER A 47 -13.19 -1.15 7.69
C SER A 47 -14.34 -0.53 8.50
N LEU A 48 -14.31 -0.61 9.83
CA LEU A 48 -15.35 -0.01 10.70
C LEU A 48 -15.41 1.51 10.57
N LEU A 49 -14.26 2.19 10.52
CA LEU A 49 -14.18 3.63 10.29
C LEU A 49 -14.83 3.99 8.94
N SER A 50 -14.52 3.23 7.89
CA SER A 50 -15.12 3.41 6.57
C SER A 50 -16.65 3.24 6.59
N VAL A 51 -17.18 2.23 7.30
CA VAL A 51 -18.64 2.08 7.49
C VAL A 51 -19.26 3.33 8.10
N LYS A 52 -18.65 3.86 9.18
CA LYS A 52 -19.18 5.04 9.87
C LYS A 52 -19.09 6.31 9.04
N VAL A 53 -18.04 6.47 8.25
CA VAL A 53 -17.92 7.59 7.31
C VAL A 53 -18.96 7.46 6.20
N GLU A 54 -19.19 6.28 5.64
CA GLU A 54 -20.21 6.07 4.60
C GLU A 54 -21.63 6.29 5.14
N GLU A 55 -21.92 5.79 6.34
CA GLU A 55 -23.19 6.02 7.04
C GLU A 55 -23.44 7.53 7.26
N HIS A 56 -22.41 8.28 7.65
CA HIS A 56 -22.49 9.72 7.82
C HIS A 56 -22.75 10.46 6.49
N LEU A 57 -22.12 10.01 5.38
CA LEU A 57 -22.25 10.66 4.07
C LEU A 57 -23.54 10.32 3.33
N THR A 58 -24.07 9.11 3.51
CA THR A 58 -25.20 8.60 2.73
C THR A 58 -26.48 8.39 3.54
N SER A 59 -26.42 8.58 4.87
CA SER A 59 -27.51 8.23 5.80
C SER A 59 -27.95 6.77 5.71
N SER A 60 -27.07 5.89 5.22
CA SER A 60 -27.30 4.46 5.05
C SER A 60 -26.01 3.70 5.33
N ALA A 61 -26.07 2.69 6.19
CA ALA A 61 -24.91 1.84 6.43
C ALA A 61 -24.73 0.84 5.27
N PRO A 62 -23.50 0.59 4.80
CA PRO A 62 -23.24 -0.52 3.90
C PRO A 62 -23.61 -1.84 4.58
N VAL A 63 -24.40 -2.67 3.89
CA VAL A 63 -24.78 -4.01 4.36
C VAL A 63 -23.75 -4.98 3.83
N SER A 64 -22.72 -5.27 4.62
CA SER A 64 -21.76 -6.32 4.29
C SER A 64 -22.33 -7.68 4.70
N GLN A 65 -22.26 -8.66 3.79
CA GLN A 65 -22.67 -10.04 4.08
C GLN A 65 -21.57 -10.85 4.79
N VAL A 66 -20.44 -10.22 5.10
CA VAL A 66 -19.26 -10.87 5.67
C VAL A 66 -19.45 -11.14 7.16
N THR A 67 -19.32 -12.41 7.56
CA THR A 67 -19.34 -12.78 8.98
C THR A 67 -18.02 -12.38 9.65
N ILE A 68 -18.04 -12.09 10.96
CA ILE A 68 -16.84 -11.69 11.73
C ILE A 68 -15.62 -12.61 11.51
N TRP A 69 -15.86 -13.91 11.39
CA TRP A 69 -14.82 -14.93 11.14
C TRP A 69 -14.19 -14.86 9.75
N GLN A 70 -14.88 -14.26 8.79
CA GLN A 70 -14.41 -14.10 7.41
C GLN A 70 -13.66 -12.79 7.18
N VAL A 71 -13.71 -11.84 8.13
CA VAL A 71 -13.07 -10.51 8.00
C VAL A 71 -11.56 -10.63 7.85
N VAL A 72 -10.90 -11.41 8.69
CA VAL A 72 -9.43 -11.60 8.65
C VAL A 72 -8.97 -12.27 7.35
N PRO A 73 -9.47 -13.46 6.96
CA PRO A 73 -9.02 -14.11 5.72
C PRO A 73 -9.35 -13.27 4.48
N ARG A 74 -10.46 -12.53 4.49
CA ARG A 74 -10.81 -11.60 3.41
C ARG A 74 -9.85 -10.41 3.33
N ALA A 75 -9.51 -9.80 4.45
CA ALA A 75 -8.51 -8.73 4.52
C ALA A 75 -7.13 -9.22 4.02
N VAL A 76 -6.69 -10.40 4.45
CA VAL A 76 -5.45 -11.03 3.98
C VAL A 76 -5.48 -11.24 2.47
N GLY A 77 -6.57 -11.80 1.93
CA GLY A 77 -6.73 -12.01 0.49
C GLY A 77 -6.68 -10.71 -0.32
N ARG A 78 -7.24 -9.63 0.23
CA ARG A 78 -7.16 -8.30 -0.37
C ARG A 78 -5.75 -7.72 -0.34
N GLU A 79 -5.06 -7.78 0.78
CA GLU A 79 -3.67 -7.31 0.88
C GLU A 79 -2.75 -8.11 -0.05
N ILE A 80 -2.91 -9.43 -0.14
CA ILE A 80 -2.20 -10.26 -1.13
C ILE A 80 -2.50 -9.81 -2.56
N SER A 81 -3.78 -9.53 -2.87
CA SER A 81 -4.17 -9.05 -4.20
C SER A 81 -3.54 -7.70 -4.55
N LYS A 82 -3.36 -6.81 -3.55
CA LYS A 82 -2.64 -5.54 -3.71
C LYS A 82 -1.15 -5.77 -3.92
N LEU A 83 -0.52 -6.66 -3.15
CA LEU A 83 0.90 -7.03 -3.33
C LEU A 83 1.15 -7.58 -4.74
N LEU A 84 0.33 -8.53 -5.20
CA LEU A 84 0.42 -9.09 -6.55
C LEU A 84 0.16 -8.05 -7.64
N TYR A 85 -0.65 -7.03 -7.36
CA TYR A 85 -0.85 -5.90 -8.26
C TYR A 85 0.37 -4.97 -8.32
N VAL A 86 1.05 -4.73 -7.20
CA VAL A 86 2.19 -3.82 -7.09
C VAL A 86 3.46 -4.44 -7.68
N LEU A 87 3.77 -5.69 -7.36
CA LEU A 87 5.02 -6.37 -7.73
C LEU A 87 5.45 -6.19 -9.19
N PRO A 88 4.62 -6.51 -10.21
CA PRO A 88 5.03 -6.37 -11.61
C PRO A 88 5.23 -4.91 -12.02
N ARG A 89 4.44 -3.98 -11.46
CA ARG A 89 4.52 -2.54 -11.76
C ARG A 89 5.75 -1.92 -11.13
N LEU A 90 6.03 -2.29 -9.89
CA LEU A 90 7.23 -1.89 -9.17
C LEU A 90 8.49 -2.34 -9.91
N THR A 91 8.49 -3.59 -10.38
CA THR A 91 9.60 -4.14 -11.18
C THR A 91 9.82 -3.31 -12.45
N LEU A 92 8.75 -3.00 -13.19
CA LEU A 92 8.84 -2.15 -14.38
C LEU A 92 9.35 -0.75 -14.06
N LEU A 93 8.84 -0.12 -12.99
CA LEU A 93 9.27 1.21 -12.54
C LEU A 93 10.76 1.24 -12.19
N VAL A 94 11.25 0.22 -11.47
CA VAL A 94 12.67 0.07 -11.13
C VAL A 94 13.51 -0.08 -12.40
N LEU A 95 13.08 -0.90 -13.37
CA LEU A 95 13.78 -1.03 -14.65
C LEU A 95 13.87 0.31 -15.39
N ILE A 96 12.77 1.09 -15.43
CA ILE A 96 12.76 2.43 -16.04
C ILE A 96 13.74 3.38 -15.33
N THR A 97 13.83 3.30 -14.01
CA THR A 97 14.74 4.14 -13.20
C THR A 97 16.22 3.81 -13.44
N ILE A 98 16.56 2.57 -13.77
CA ILE A 98 17.94 2.14 -14.00
C ILE A 98 18.44 2.54 -15.40
N VAL A 99 17.56 2.61 -16.40
CA VAL A 99 17.94 2.92 -17.79
C VAL A 99 18.29 4.41 -17.95
N PRO A 100 19.57 4.76 -18.26
CA PRO A 100 19.96 6.15 -18.45
C PRO A 100 19.21 6.82 -19.61
N GLY A 101 18.80 8.08 -19.44
CA GLY A 101 18.04 8.84 -20.43
C GLY A 101 16.53 8.68 -20.26
N VAL A 102 16.04 7.45 -20.08
CA VAL A 102 14.61 7.21 -19.77
C VAL A 102 14.29 7.54 -18.31
N ASN A 103 15.25 7.38 -17.41
CA ASN A 103 15.11 7.68 -15.98
C ASN A 103 14.65 9.12 -15.66
N ILE A 104 14.76 10.07 -16.60
CA ILE A 104 14.28 11.44 -16.44
C ILE A 104 12.77 11.48 -16.10
N VAL A 105 11.97 10.56 -16.64
CA VAL A 105 10.53 10.49 -16.32
C VAL A 105 10.23 9.71 -15.04
N SER A 106 11.20 9.00 -14.46
CA SER A 106 10.98 8.14 -13.30
C SER A 106 10.39 8.86 -12.09
N PRO A 107 10.88 10.05 -11.66
CA PRO A 107 10.31 10.71 -10.48
C PRO A 107 8.80 10.97 -10.62
N LEU A 108 8.36 11.38 -11.81
CA LEU A 108 6.95 11.60 -12.10
C LEU A 108 6.16 10.28 -12.09
N LEU A 109 6.70 9.21 -12.69
CA LEU A 109 6.05 7.90 -12.69
C LEU A 109 5.93 7.32 -11.28
N TRP A 110 6.97 7.46 -10.44
CA TRP A 110 6.94 7.05 -9.03
C TRP A 110 5.89 7.82 -8.25
N LEU A 111 5.81 9.13 -8.45
CA LEU A 111 4.82 9.99 -7.82
C LEU A 111 3.39 9.60 -8.22
N MET A 112 3.13 9.46 -9.53
CA MET A 112 1.82 9.07 -10.04
C MET A 112 1.42 7.66 -9.56
N PHE A 113 2.36 6.71 -9.57
CA PHE A 113 2.12 5.35 -9.11
C PHE A 113 1.87 5.30 -7.60
N GLY A 114 2.65 6.03 -6.81
CA GLY A 114 2.47 6.15 -5.37
C GLY A 114 1.11 6.74 -5.00
N ALA A 115 0.73 7.84 -5.65
CA ALA A 115 -0.59 8.45 -5.49
C ALA A 115 -1.74 7.51 -5.89
N TRP A 116 -1.60 6.82 -7.03
CA TRP A 116 -2.56 5.79 -7.44
C TRP A 116 -2.70 4.69 -6.37
N MET A 117 -1.58 4.23 -5.82
CA MET A 117 -1.58 3.19 -4.78
C MET A 117 -2.22 3.66 -3.47
N MET A 118 -2.04 4.92 -3.07
CA MET A 118 -2.73 5.49 -1.90
C MET A 118 -4.25 5.48 -2.08
N THR A 119 -4.70 5.88 -3.27
CA THR A 119 -6.14 5.85 -3.59
C THR A 119 -6.69 4.44 -3.58
N LEU A 120 -5.98 3.52 -4.22
CA LEU A 120 -6.34 2.11 -4.23
C LEU A 120 -6.43 1.58 -2.80
N GLN A 121 -5.46 1.86 -1.94
CA GLN A 121 -5.44 1.39 -0.55
C GLN A 121 -6.63 1.91 0.26
N TYR A 122 -6.92 3.21 0.18
CA TYR A 122 -7.94 3.83 1.02
C TYR A 122 -9.37 3.64 0.49
N ALA A 123 -9.59 3.70 -0.82
CA ALA A 123 -10.90 3.47 -1.43
C ALA A 123 -11.32 1.98 -1.35
N ASP A 124 -10.34 1.07 -1.20
CA ASP A 124 -10.61 -0.35 -1.04
C ASP A 124 -11.47 -0.64 0.19
N TYR A 125 -11.30 0.06 1.32
CA TYR A 125 -12.14 -0.16 2.50
C TYR A 125 -13.65 0.05 2.22
N GLY A 126 -14.01 1.16 1.56
CA GLY A 126 -15.40 1.41 1.16
C GLY A 126 -15.92 0.36 0.16
N ALA A 127 -15.07 -0.04 -0.79
CA ALA A 127 -15.40 -1.12 -1.72
C ALA A 127 -15.58 -2.48 -1.03
N ASP A 128 -14.80 -2.79 0.03
CA ASP A 128 -14.93 -4.07 0.76
C ASP A 128 -16.24 -4.17 1.49
N ASN A 129 -16.58 -3.08 2.17
CA ASN A 129 -17.78 -2.99 2.99
C ASN A 129 -19.04 -3.11 2.13
N ASN A 130 -18.96 -2.76 0.83
CA ASN A 130 -20.02 -2.91 -0.17
C ASN A 130 -19.87 -4.21 -1.00
N ASP A 131 -19.07 -5.19 -0.56
CA ASP A 131 -18.88 -6.48 -1.21
C ASP A 131 -18.38 -6.42 -2.67
N VAL A 132 -17.67 -5.35 -3.02
CA VAL A 132 -17.10 -5.17 -4.35
C VAL A 132 -15.75 -5.87 -4.44
N SER A 133 -15.61 -6.75 -5.43
CA SER A 133 -14.36 -7.47 -5.67
C SER A 133 -13.21 -6.51 -6.00
N PHE A 134 -11.99 -6.87 -5.61
CA PHE A 134 -10.79 -6.08 -5.92
C PHE A 134 -10.61 -5.86 -7.43
N ARG A 135 -11.04 -6.82 -8.26
CA ARG A 135 -11.07 -6.67 -9.71
C ARG A 135 -12.00 -5.54 -10.14
N ALA A 136 -13.25 -5.55 -9.68
CA ALA A 136 -14.23 -4.52 -10.01
C ALA A 136 -13.80 -3.13 -9.50
N LEU A 137 -13.21 -3.05 -8.31
CA LEU A 137 -12.63 -1.79 -7.80
C LEU A 137 -11.56 -1.24 -8.74
N LYS A 138 -10.60 -2.07 -9.17
CA LYS A 138 -9.56 -1.66 -10.13
C LYS A 138 -10.16 -1.15 -11.43
N GLU A 139 -11.16 -1.84 -11.97
CA GLU A 139 -11.82 -1.43 -13.21
C GLU A 139 -12.52 -0.07 -13.05
N ARG A 140 -13.19 0.18 -11.92
CA ARG A 140 -13.80 1.48 -11.59
C ARG A 140 -12.75 2.58 -11.45
N LEU A 141 -11.66 2.33 -10.72
CA LEU A 141 -10.55 3.27 -10.59
C LEU A 141 -9.88 3.56 -11.94
N GLN A 142 -9.76 2.57 -12.81
CA GLN A 142 -9.16 2.72 -14.14
C GLN A 142 -10.01 3.59 -15.09
N ARG A 143 -11.31 3.75 -14.83
CA ARG A 143 -12.16 4.70 -15.57
C ARG A 143 -11.97 6.14 -15.07
N ARG A 144 -11.46 6.32 -13.85
CA ARG A 144 -11.25 7.62 -13.19
C ARG A 144 -9.79 7.84 -12.76
N ARG A 145 -8.84 7.49 -13.64
CA ARG A 145 -7.39 7.49 -13.30
C ARG A 145 -6.89 8.85 -12.84
N PHE A 146 -7.34 9.90 -13.50
CA PHE A 146 -6.90 11.25 -13.17
C PHE A 146 -7.41 11.67 -11.78
N GLN A 147 -8.69 11.45 -11.50
CA GLN A 147 -9.28 11.75 -10.18
C GLN A 147 -8.64 10.89 -9.09
N ALA A 148 -8.35 9.62 -9.38
CA ALA A 148 -7.66 8.74 -8.45
C ALA A 148 -6.27 9.27 -8.11
N VAL A 149 -5.43 9.56 -9.12
CA VAL A 149 -4.10 10.12 -8.86
C VAL A 149 -4.20 11.44 -8.09
N LEU A 150 -5.10 12.35 -8.47
CA LEU A 150 -5.29 13.62 -7.75
C LEU A 150 -5.68 13.43 -6.28
N PHE A 151 -6.57 12.48 -5.97
CA PHE A 151 -6.96 12.19 -4.60
C PHE A 151 -5.78 11.63 -3.77
N GLY A 152 -5.02 10.69 -4.32
CA GLY A 152 -3.93 10.05 -3.60
C GLY A 152 -2.64 10.86 -3.54
N MET A 153 -2.48 11.90 -4.36
CA MET A 153 -1.29 12.74 -4.41
C MET A 153 -0.98 13.40 -3.05
N PRO A 154 -1.90 14.12 -2.40
CA PRO A 154 -1.66 14.67 -1.06
C PRO A 154 -1.28 13.58 -0.05
N ALA A 155 -1.99 12.45 -0.04
CA ALA A 155 -1.71 11.37 0.88
C ALA A 155 -0.29 10.80 0.69
N TYR A 156 0.15 10.62 -0.56
CA TYR A 156 1.48 10.13 -0.87
C TYR A 156 2.57 11.14 -0.49
N LEU A 157 2.33 12.44 -0.69
CA LEU A 157 3.28 13.48 -0.29
C LEU A 157 3.37 13.61 1.24
N LEU A 158 2.25 13.50 1.95
CA LEU A 158 2.23 13.55 3.42
C LEU A 158 3.01 12.39 4.05
N LEU A 159 3.19 11.26 3.35
CA LEU A 159 4.05 10.15 3.82
C LEU A 159 5.50 10.56 4.06
N THR A 160 5.97 11.59 3.36
CA THR A 160 7.34 12.10 3.49
C THR A 160 7.55 12.89 4.78
N ILE A 161 6.48 13.30 5.47
CA ILE A 161 6.55 14.09 6.69
C ILE A 161 6.50 13.14 7.90
N PRO A 162 7.61 12.99 8.66
CA PRO A 162 7.60 12.16 9.86
C PRO A 162 6.55 12.63 10.86
N GLY A 163 5.91 11.69 11.55
CA GLY A 163 4.83 11.97 12.52
C GLY A 163 3.44 12.13 11.91
N VAL A 164 3.31 12.74 10.71
CA VAL A 164 2.02 12.85 10.02
C VAL A 164 1.45 11.48 9.66
N ASN A 165 2.32 10.51 9.38
CA ASN A 165 1.94 9.14 9.03
C ASN A 165 1.06 8.46 10.10
N LEU A 166 1.16 8.89 11.37
CA LEU A 166 0.35 8.37 12.47
C LEU A 166 -1.14 8.70 12.33
N VAL A 167 -1.47 9.88 11.77
CA VAL A 167 -2.86 10.33 11.55
C VAL A 167 -3.29 10.16 10.10
N LEU A 168 -2.34 9.90 9.19
CA LEU A 168 -2.65 9.75 7.77
C LEU A 168 -3.58 8.57 7.50
N MET A 169 -3.46 7.48 8.25
CA MET A 169 -4.32 6.31 8.06
C MET A 169 -5.82 6.61 8.26
N PRO A 170 -6.28 7.15 9.41
CA PRO A 170 -7.70 7.47 9.59
C PRO A 170 -8.20 8.57 8.62
N ILE A 171 -7.36 9.58 8.33
CA ILE A 171 -7.69 10.63 7.35
C ILE A 171 -7.86 10.04 5.95
N GLY A 172 -6.91 9.17 5.56
CA GLY A 172 -6.90 8.48 4.28
C GLY A 172 -8.13 7.59 4.13
N VAL A 173 -8.47 6.79 5.14
CA VAL A 173 -9.66 5.93 5.15
C VAL A 173 -10.95 6.75 5.01
N ALA A 174 -11.09 7.85 5.75
CA ALA A 174 -12.26 8.72 5.64
C ALA A 174 -12.35 9.37 4.24
N GLY A 175 -11.24 9.91 3.73
CA GLY A 175 -11.16 10.49 2.39
C GLY A 175 -11.42 9.45 1.29
N GLY A 176 -10.88 8.24 1.43
CA GLY A 176 -11.04 7.14 0.48
C GLY A 176 -12.48 6.63 0.45
N THR A 177 -13.14 6.62 1.60
CA THR A 177 -14.58 6.30 1.70
C THR A 177 -15.43 7.35 1.01
N ARG A 178 -15.11 8.64 1.21
CA ARG A 178 -15.78 9.73 0.48
C ARG A 178 -15.57 9.61 -1.03
N PHE A 179 -14.33 9.35 -1.46
CA PHE A 179 -14.00 9.12 -2.87
C PHE A 179 -14.75 7.91 -3.44
N TRP A 180 -14.87 6.84 -2.66
CA TRP A 180 -15.69 5.68 -3.00
C TRP A 180 -17.15 6.07 -3.27
N VAL A 181 -17.80 6.75 -2.33
CA VAL A 181 -19.20 7.18 -2.45
C VAL A 181 -19.43 8.10 -3.65
N GLU A 182 -18.60 9.14 -3.80
CA GLU A 182 -18.81 10.19 -4.82
C GLU A 182 -18.41 9.75 -6.24
N GLN A 183 -17.37 8.90 -6.37
CA GLN A 183 -16.74 8.64 -7.67
C GLN A 183 -16.82 7.17 -8.11
N LEU A 184 -16.89 6.21 -7.19
CA LEU A 184 -16.71 4.79 -7.54
C LEU A 184 -17.93 3.91 -7.28
N LYS A 185 -18.86 4.32 -6.39
CA LYS A 185 -19.98 3.48 -5.97
C LYS A 185 -20.94 3.16 -7.13
N HIS A 186 -21.15 4.14 -8.02
CA HIS A 186 -22.06 4.09 -9.18
C HIS A 186 -21.33 3.75 -10.49
#